data_AF-A0A0X3RYC1-F1
#
_entry.id   AF-A0A0X3RYC1-F1
#
_cell.length_a   1.000
_cell.length_b   1.000
_cell.length_c   1.000
_cell.angle_alpha   90.00
_cell.angle_beta   90.00
_cell.angle_gamma   90.00
#
_symmetry.space_group_name_H-M   'P 1'
#
loop_
_entity.id
_entity.type
_entity.pdbx_description
1 polymer ?
#
loop_
_entity_poly.entity_id
_entity_poly.type
_entity_poly.pdbx_seq_one_letter_code
_entity_poly.pdbx_strand_id
1 'polypeptide(L)'
;MVMLVLHARRAHSAVLRPSVVALVLLLLALLVTLVVNGPVNVQESDWNALTPPADWARVRDRWQIAHAVRTVAIVLALGFLGVAVPDRPVPVSSGHGGAGT
;
A
#
# COMPACT_ATOMS: atom_id res chain seq x y z
N MET A 1 24.06 27.33 -7.74
CA MET A 1 23.01 27.04 -6.73
C MET A 1 21.60 26.83 -7.32
N VAL A 2 21.14 27.66 -8.27
CA VAL A 2 19.77 27.55 -8.83
C VAL A 2 19.46 26.18 -9.45
N MET A 3 20.39 25.58 -10.20
CA MET A 3 20.19 24.26 -10.82
C MET A 3 20.03 23.12 -9.79
N LEU A 4 20.78 23.17 -8.68
CA LEU A 4 20.68 22.21 -7.57
C LEU A 4 19.34 22.33 -6.84
N VAL A 5 18.86 23.56 -6.64
CA VAL A 5 17.54 23.80 -6.03
C VAL A 5 16.42 23.30 -6.95
N LEU A 6 16.52 23.50 -8.26
CA LEU A 6 15.54 22.98 -9.21
C LEU A 6 15.56 21.43 -9.27
N HIS A 7 16.74 20.81 -9.27
CA HIS A 7 16.87 19.34 -9.19
C HIS A 7 16.30 18.78 -7.89
N ALA A 8 16.63 19.39 -6.74
CA ALA A 8 16.09 18.99 -5.45
C ALA A 8 14.57 19.13 -5.36
N ARG A 9 13.99 20.23 -5.88
CA ARG A 9 12.54 20.43 -5.93
C ARG A 9 11.84 19.46 -6.88
N ARG A 10 12.46 19.12 -8.01
CA ARG A 10 11.91 18.18 -8.99
C ARG A 10 11.95 16.75 -8.47
N ALA A 11 13.05 16.35 -7.83
CA ALA A 11 13.17 15.05 -7.15
C ALA A 11 12.17 14.93 -5.99
N HIS A 12 12.01 15.97 -5.17
CA HIS A 12 11.03 15.98 -4.08
C HIS A 12 9.59 15.87 -4.62
N SER A 13 9.25 16.60 -5.68
CA SER A 13 7.93 16.52 -6.33
C SER A 13 7.68 15.17 -7.01
N ALA A 14 8.74 14.53 -7.53
CA ALA A 14 8.68 13.20 -8.14
C ALA A 14 8.44 12.08 -7.12
N VAL A 15 8.90 12.26 -5.87
CA VAL A 15 8.62 11.34 -4.75
C VAL A 15 7.27 11.64 -4.10
N LEU A 16 6.91 12.91 -3.92
CA LEU A 16 5.64 13.30 -3.28
C LEU A 16 4.41 12.82 -4.05
N ARG A 17 4.42 12.91 -5.38
CA ARG A 17 3.30 12.49 -6.23
C ARG A 17 2.90 11.02 -6.04
N PRO A 18 3.81 10.03 -6.20
CA PRO A 18 3.49 8.63 -5.95
C PRO A 18 3.15 8.36 -4.48
N SER A 19 3.80 9.06 -3.52
CA SER A 19 3.44 8.91 -2.10
C SER A 19 2.01 9.37 -1.78
N VAL A 20 1.54 10.47 -2.38
CA VAL A 20 0.15 10.93 -2.21
C VAL A 20 -0.84 9.94 -2.84
N VAL A 21 -0.54 9.41 -4.03
CA VAL A 21 -1.38 8.39 -4.66
C VAL A 21 -1.45 7.13 -3.79
N ALA A 22 -0.31 6.66 -3.26
CA ALA A 22 -0.27 5.53 -2.34
C ALA A 22 -1.10 5.78 -1.08
N LEU A 23 -1.00 6.97 -0.49
CA LEU A 23 -1.80 7.35 0.68
C LEU A 23 -3.30 7.29 0.39
N VAL A 24 -3.74 7.85 -0.74
CA VAL A 24 -5.16 7.81 -1.13
C VAL A 24 -5.64 6.37 -1.32
N LEU A 25 -4.84 5.52 -1.96
CA LEU A 25 -5.17 4.09 -2.14
C LEU A 25 -5.26 3.34 -0.80
N LEU A 26 -4.37 3.65 0.15
CA LEU A 26 -4.42 3.08 1.50
C LEU A 26 -5.65 3.56 2.28
N LEU A 27 -6.02 4.84 2.17
CA LEU A 27 -7.23 5.37 2.78
C LEU A 27 -8.48 4.73 2.18
N LEU A 28 -8.53 4.52 0.86
CA LEU A 28 -9.60 3.77 0.20
C LEU A 28 -9.70 2.34 0.75
N ALA A 29 -8.57 1.62 0.86
CA ALA A 29 -8.52 0.26 1.39
C ALA A 29 -8.99 0.19 2.86
N LEU A 30 -8.62 1.18 3.67
CA LEU A 30 -9.09 1.32 5.05
C LEU A 30 -10.60 1.56 5.09
N LEU A 31 -11.10 2.48 4.26
CA LEU A 31 -12.53 2.80 4.20
C LEU A 31 -13.35 1.57 3.80
N VAL A 32 -12.93 0.81 2.79
CA VAL A 32 -13.58 -0.45 2.39
C VAL A 32 -13.60 -1.44 3.55
N THR A 33 -12.50 -1.54 4.30
CA THR A 33 -12.43 -2.44 5.45
C THR A 33 -13.42 -2.05 6.54
N LEU A 34 -13.52 -0.76 6.88
CA LEU A 34 -14.40 -0.29 7.95
C LEU A 34 -15.87 -0.31 7.55
N VAL A 35 -16.20 0.12 6.32
CA VAL A 35 -17.58 0.33 5.87
C VAL A 35 -18.22 -0.95 5.32
N VAL A 36 -17.43 -1.85 4.70
CA VAL A 36 -17.97 -3.09 4.12
C VAL A 36 -17.59 -4.30 4.96
N ASN A 37 -16.30 -4.51 5.20
CA ASN A 37 -15.87 -5.74 5.88
C ASN A 37 -16.25 -5.75 7.36
N GLY A 38 -16.22 -4.59 8.04
CA GLY A 38 -16.66 -4.46 9.42
C GLY A 38 -18.10 -4.94 9.64
N PRO A 39 -19.10 -4.35 8.96
CA PRO A 39 -20.49 -4.78 9.08
C PRO A 39 -20.73 -6.23 8.62
N VAL A 40 -20.00 -6.73 7.63
CA VAL A 40 -20.10 -8.15 7.23
C VAL A 40 -19.60 -9.06 8.35
N ASN A 41 -18.44 -8.77 8.95
CA ASN A 41 -17.90 -9.55 10.07
C ASN A 41 -18.85 -9.59 11.28
N VAL A 42 -19.54 -8.49 11.57
CA VAL A 42 -20.54 -8.44 12.66
C VAL A 42 -21.78 -9.26 12.31
N GLN A 43 -22.21 -9.29 11.04
CA GLN A 43 -23.33 -10.15 10.65
C GLN A 43 -22.94 -11.63 10.74
N GLU A 44 -21.75 -11.98 10.24
CA GLU A 44 -21.25 -13.37 10.21
C GLU A 44 -20.99 -13.94 11.61
N SER A 45 -20.71 -13.11 12.62
CA SER A 45 -20.45 -13.60 13.98
C SER A 45 -21.62 -14.37 14.59
N ASP A 46 -22.83 -14.10 14.12
CA ASP A 46 -24.07 -14.72 14.62
C ASP A 46 -24.54 -15.89 13.74
N TRP A 47 -23.79 -16.25 12.70
CA TRP A 47 -24.20 -17.27 11.75
C TRP A 47 -23.91 -18.68 12.24
N ASN A 48 -24.83 -19.59 11.94
CA ASN A 48 -24.56 -21.03 12.01
C ASN A 48 -24.13 -21.53 10.63
N ALA A 49 -22.91 -22.08 10.53
CA ALA A 49 -22.37 -22.59 9.26
C ALA A 49 -23.18 -23.75 8.66
N LEU A 50 -23.91 -24.52 9.47
CA LEU A 50 -24.77 -25.62 9.02
C LEU A 50 -26.15 -25.15 8.55
N THR A 51 -26.57 -23.96 8.98
CA THR A 51 -27.86 -23.35 8.61
C THR A 51 -27.69 -21.86 8.34
N PRO A 52 -27.03 -21.49 7.22
CA PRO A 52 -26.76 -20.11 6.91
C PRO A 52 -28.05 -19.33 6.57
N PRO A 53 -28.09 -18.00 6.81
CA PRO A 53 -29.22 -17.16 6.43
C PRO A 53 -29.51 -17.21 4.93
N ALA A 54 -30.77 -17.07 4.51
CA ALA A 54 -31.16 -17.22 3.11
C ALA A 54 -30.38 -16.31 2.12
N ASP A 55 -29.86 -15.17 2.57
CA ASP A 55 -29.09 -14.22 1.75
C ASP A 55 -27.57 -14.34 1.91
N TRP A 56 -27.06 -15.41 2.53
CA TRP A 56 -25.64 -15.64 2.79
C TRP A 56 -24.77 -15.47 1.53
N ALA A 57 -25.25 -15.96 0.37
CA ALA A 57 -24.50 -15.91 -0.87
C ALA A 57 -24.28 -14.46 -1.33
N ARG A 58 -25.30 -13.60 -1.19
CA ARG A 58 -25.22 -12.18 -1.54
C ARG A 58 -24.22 -11.44 -0.63
N VAL A 59 -24.23 -11.76 0.67
CA VAL A 59 -23.29 -11.17 1.64
C VAL A 59 -21.86 -11.60 1.34
N ARG A 60 -21.64 -12.89 1.06
CA ARG A 60 -20.35 -13.43 0.63
C ARG A 60 -19.84 -12.75 -0.64
N ASP A 61 -20.68 -12.62 -1.66
CA ASP A 61 -20.27 -12.04 -2.94
C ASP A 61 -19.90 -10.56 -2.78
N ARG A 62 -20.63 -9.82 -1.94
CA ARG A 62 -20.27 -8.44 -1.56
C ARG A 62 -18.91 -8.39 -0.86
N TRP A 63 -18.62 -9.32 0.05
CA TRP A 63 -17.33 -9.43 0.71
C TRP A 63 -16.19 -9.73 -0.28
N GLN A 64 -16.40 -10.66 -1.23
CA GLN A 64 -15.40 -11.01 -2.24
C GLN A 64 -15.01 -9.80 -3.11
N ILE A 65 -16.00 -9.02 -3.54
CA ILE A 65 -15.77 -7.80 -4.32
C ILE A 65 -15.00 -6.77 -3.49
N ALA A 66 -15.44 -6.52 -2.25
CA ALA A 66 -14.75 -5.58 -1.36
C ALA A 66 -13.32 -6.01 -1.05
N HIS A 67 -13.09 -7.31 -0.85
CA HIS A 67 -11.78 -7.89 -0.67
C HIS A 67 -10.89 -7.66 -1.89
N ALA A 68 -11.39 -7.95 -3.10
CA ALA A 68 -10.66 -7.74 -4.34
C ALA A 68 -10.26 -6.27 -4.52
N VAL A 69 -11.21 -5.34 -4.33
CA VAL A 69 -10.95 -3.88 -4.42
C VAL A 69 -9.86 -3.47 -3.43
N ARG A 70 -9.96 -3.92 -2.17
CA ARG A 70 -8.99 -3.61 -1.13
C ARG A 70 -7.60 -4.13 -1.50
N THR A 71 -7.50 -5.38 -1.94
CA THR A 71 -6.23 -6.02 -2.28
C THR A 71 -5.56 -5.32 -3.46
N VAL A 72 -6.32 -5.00 -4.52
CA VAL A 72 -5.80 -4.23 -5.66
C VAL A 72 -5.31 -2.85 -5.21
N ALA A 73 -6.07 -2.14 -4.38
CA ALA A 73 -5.66 -0.82 -3.88
C ALA A 73 -4.35 -0.89 -3.07
N ILE A 74 -4.19 -1.89 -2.18
CA ILE A 74 -2.97 -2.08 -1.39
C ILE A 74 -1.79 -2.44 -2.29
N VAL A 75 -1.95 -3.37 -3.23
CA VAL A 75 -0.88 -3.76 -4.17
C VAL A 75 -0.40 -2.55 -4.98
N LEU A 76 -1.34 -1.74 -5.49
CA LEU A 76 -1.00 -0.51 -6.20
C LEU A 76 -0.28 0.50 -5.29
N ALA A 77 -0.76 0.69 -4.06
CA ALA A 77 -0.14 1.60 -3.09
C ALA A 77 1.32 1.21 -2.79
N LEU A 78 1.57 -0.09 -2.59
CA LEU A 78 2.92 -0.62 -2.39
C LEU A 78 3.79 -0.42 -3.63
N GLY A 79 3.24 -0.61 -4.83
CA GLY A 79 3.94 -0.30 -6.09
C GLY A 79 4.37 1.16 -6.17
N PHE A 80 3.46 2.10 -5.86
CA PHE A 80 3.77 3.53 -5.85
C PHE A 80 4.82 3.89 -4.78
N LEU A 81 4.76 3.28 -3.59
CA LEU A 81 5.78 3.47 -2.55
C LEU A 81 7.13 2.91 -2.95
N GLY A 82 7.18 1.77 -3.67
CA GLY A 82 8.42 1.19 -4.17
C GLY A 82 9.15 2.11 -5.16
N VAL A 83 8.42 2.74 -6.07
CA VAL A 83 8.97 3.72 -7.03
C VAL A 83 9.41 5.03 -6.34
N ALA A 84 8.85 5.33 -5.17
CA ALA A 84 9.18 6.52 -4.40
C ALA A 84 10.51 6.41 -3.62
N VAL A 85 11.14 5.23 -3.55
CA VAL A 85 12.43 5.04 -2.88
C VAL A 85 13.56 5.51 -3.80
N PRO A 86 14.32 6.57 -3.46
CA PRO A 86 15.48 6.98 -4.25
C PRO A 86 16.60 5.94 -4.11
N ASP A 87 17.28 5.61 -5.22
CA ASP A 87 18.48 4.79 -5.22
C ASP A 87 19.50 5.39 -4.23
N ARG A 88 19.86 4.61 -3.21
CA ARG A 88 20.94 4.98 -2.29
C ARG A 88 22.21 4.31 -2.79
N PRO A 89 23.27 5.06 -3.12
CA PRO A 89 24.57 4.45 -3.42
C PRO A 89 25.02 3.62 -2.22
N VAL A 90 25.25 2.31 -2.43
CA VAL A 90 25.85 1.46 -1.41
C VAL A 90 27.28 1.96 -1.17
N PRO A 91 27.67 2.29 0.08
CA PRO A 91 29.05 2.69 0.36
C PRO A 91 29.97 1.51 0.02
N VAL A 92 30.74 1.62 -1.05
CA VAL A 92 31.83 0.67 -1.32
C VAL A 92 32.86 0.92 -0.22
N SER A 93 33.02 -0.02 0.70
CA SER A 93 34.13 0.02 1.65
C SER A 93 35.42 -0.06 0.84
N SER A 94 36.13 1.05 0.69
CA SER A 94 37.48 1.06 0.16
C SER A 94 38.35 0.24 1.11
N GLY A 95 38.58 -1.03 0.76
CA GLY A 95 39.52 -1.89 1.45
C GLY A 95 40.86 -1.16 1.52
N HIS A 96 41.29 -0.86 2.74
CA HIS A 96 42.61 -0.31 3.00
C HIS A 96 43.64 -1.32 2.49
N GLY A 97 44.23 -1.02 1.34
CA GLY A 97 45.52 -1.58 0.94
C GLY A 97 46.57 -1.05 1.90
N GLY A 98 46.72 -1.73 3.04
CA GLY A 98 47.86 -1.58 3.93
C GLY A 98 49.09 -2.19 3.28
N ALA A 99 49.75 -1.45 2.40
CA ALA A 99 51.17 -1.60 2.18
C ALA A 99 51.87 -1.10 3.46
N GLY A 100 52.50 -2.01 4.18
CA GLY A 100 53.23 -1.72 5.41
C GLY A 100 54.32 -2.74 5.66
N THR A 101 55.52 -2.37 5.19
CA THR A 101 56.88 -2.87 5.49
C THR A 101 57.26 -4.28 5.08
#